data_AF-A0A959C714-F1
#
_entry.id   AF-A0A959C714-F1
#
_cell.length_a   1.000
_cell.length_b   1.000
_cell.length_c   1.000
_cell.angle_alpha   90.00
_cell.angle_beta   90.00
_cell.angle_gamma   90.00
#
_symmetry.space_group_name_H-M   'P 1'
#
loop_
_entity.id
_entity.type
_entity.pdbx_description
1 polymer ?
#
loop_
_entity_poly.entity_id
_entity_poly.type
_entity_poly.pdbx_seq_one_letter_code
_entity_poly.pdbx_strand_id
1 'polypeptide(L)'
;THKIVMKHKSKLDSAIIYDRDFEFDYFGFKTLERSYLMRMNGNVVERPQHLFMRVAVGIHGEDIEAAIETYNLMSERWFIHATPTLFNAGSPKPQLSSCFLLSMTEDSIKGIFETLQRCALISQSAGGIGLSIHNIRATGSYIKGTGGTSNGIIPMLRVFNDAARYVDQGGGKRKGAFAVYMEPWHADIFEFLELKKNHGKEELRARDLFYALWVPDLFMERVKDDQDWSLFCPNEAPGLFDVHSGEFEALYHKYEEEGRARKVVKARELWNAVLESQTETGTPYILYKDAANKKSNQQNLGTIRSSNLCTEIIEYTSPDEVAVCNLASLALPKFVKDGQFDFERLYEITRVVT
;
A
#
# COMPACT_ATOMS: atom_id res chain seq x y z
N THR A 1 -26.05 -12.18 1.71
CA THR A 1 -26.71 -11.10 0.94
C THR A 1 -28.01 -11.52 0.29
N HIS A 2 -28.04 -12.43 -0.71
CA HIS A 2 -29.30 -12.78 -1.41
C HIS A 2 -30.49 -13.14 -0.48
N LYS A 3 -30.27 -13.99 0.53
CA LYS A 3 -31.33 -14.37 1.50
C LYS A 3 -31.88 -13.16 2.27
N ILE A 4 -31.01 -12.23 2.65
CA ILE A 4 -31.36 -11.00 3.37
C ILE A 4 -32.19 -10.10 2.46
N VAL A 5 -31.74 -9.88 1.22
CA VAL A 5 -32.47 -9.07 0.23
C VAL A 5 -33.86 -9.66 0.00
N MET A 6 -33.98 -10.97 -0.21
CA MET A 6 -35.27 -11.61 -0.44
C MET A 6 -36.21 -11.53 0.78
N LYS A 7 -35.67 -11.63 1.99
CA LYS A 7 -36.42 -11.49 3.25
C LYS A 7 -36.98 -10.08 3.43
N HIS A 8 -36.21 -9.05 3.06
CA HIS A 8 -36.54 -7.63 3.27
C HIS A 8 -36.92 -6.89 1.97
N LYS A 9 -37.24 -7.62 0.90
CA LYS A 9 -37.39 -7.10 -0.48
C LYS A 9 -38.24 -5.84 -0.57
N SER A 10 -39.41 -5.85 0.06
CA SER A 10 -40.37 -4.75 -0.07
C SER A 10 -39.86 -3.44 0.50
N LYS A 11 -39.00 -3.51 1.53
CA LYS A 11 -38.44 -2.33 2.19
C LYS A 11 -37.20 -1.83 1.45
N LEU A 12 -36.36 -2.73 0.97
CA LEU A 12 -35.16 -2.39 0.20
C LEU A 12 -35.53 -1.83 -1.18
N ASP A 13 -36.49 -2.44 -1.87
CA ASP A 13 -36.95 -1.98 -3.19
C ASP A 13 -37.61 -0.60 -3.12
N SER A 14 -38.35 -0.30 -2.04
CA SER A 14 -39.00 1.00 -1.85
C SER A 14 -38.06 2.11 -1.38
N ALA A 15 -36.91 1.76 -0.78
CA ALA A 15 -35.91 2.73 -0.37
C ALA A 15 -35.08 3.29 -1.54
N ILE A 16 -35.02 2.57 -2.67
CA ILE A 16 -34.21 2.98 -3.82
C ILE A 16 -34.86 4.15 -4.57
N ILE A 17 -34.08 5.21 -4.81
CA ILE A 17 -34.48 6.40 -5.56
C ILE A 17 -33.72 6.43 -6.89
N TYR A 18 -34.35 5.95 -7.96
CA TYR A 18 -33.72 5.83 -9.28
C TYR A 18 -33.35 7.18 -9.93
N ASP A 19 -34.01 8.27 -9.55
CA ASP A 19 -33.69 9.60 -10.09
C ASP A 19 -32.26 10.04 -9.73
N ARG A 20 -31.67 9.47 -8.68
CA ARG A 20 -30.26 9.71 -8.30
C ARG A 20 -29.27 9.15 -9.31
N ASP A 21 -29.68 8.30 -10.26
CA ASP A 21 -28.82 7.89 -11.38
C ASP A 21 -28.47 9.06 -12.31
N PHE A 22 -29.29 10.11 -12.36
CA PHE A 22 -29.05 11.32 -13.17
C PHE A 22 -28.15 12.35 -12.48
N GLU A 23 -27.73 12.09 -11.23
CA GLU A 23 -26.80 12.96 -10.52
C GLU A 23 -25.35 12.81 -10.98
N PHE A 24 -25.03 11.74 -11.70
CA PHE A 24 -23.71 11.51 -12.26
C PHE A 24 -23.51 12.31 -13.54
N ASP A 25 -22.32 12.91 -13.68
CA ASP A 25 -21.90 13.42 -14.96
C ASP A 25 -21.63 12.26 -15.94
N TYR A 26 -21.47 12.60 -17.21
CA TYR A 26 -21.28 11.60 -18.27
C TYR A 26 -20.07 10.68 -18.00
N PHE A 27 -18.92 11.25 -17.60
CA PHE A 27 -17.70 10.47 -17.40
C PHE A 27 -17.73 9.62 -16.14
N GLY A 28 -18.32 10.11 -15.05
CA GLY A 28 -18.57 9.36 -13.83
C GLY A 28 -19.48 8.17 -14.10
N PHE A 29 -20.59 8.38 -14.81
CA PHE A 29 -21.48 7.30 -15.21
C PHE A 29 -20.78 6.26 -16.10
N LYS A 30 -20.04 6.70 -17.14
CA LYS A 30 -19.27 5.79 -18.00
C LYS A 30 -18.21 5.01 -17.24
N THR A 31 -17.62 5.60 -16.20
CA THR A 31 -16.69 4.89 -15.32
C THR A 31 -17.37 3.78 -14.54
N LEU A 32 -18.56 4.05 -13.98
CA LEU A 32 -19.38 3.04 -13.31
C LEU A 32 -19.78 1.92 -14.27
N GLU A 33 -20.32 2.27 -15.44
CA GLU A 33 -20.74 1.33 -16.48
C GLU A 33 -19.60 0.41 -16.95
N ARG A 34 -18.40 0.97 -17.13
CA ARG A 34 -17.24 0.22 -17.63
C ARG A 34 -16.76 -0.84 -16.64
N SER A 35 -16.77 -0.56 -15.34
CA SER A 35 -16.00 -1.37 -14.39
C SER A 35 -16.70 -1.75 -13.08
N TYR A 36 -17.72 -1.01 -12.64
CA TYR A 36 -18.31 -1.17 -11.30
C TYR A 36 -19.66 -1.89 -11.30
N LEU A 37 -20.49 -1.67 -12.33
CA LEU A 37 -21.81 -2.30 -12.44
C LEU A 37 -21.64 -3.76 -12.87
N MET A 38 -22.29 -4.70 -12.16
CA MET A 38 -22.23 -6.11 -12.52
C MET A 38 -22.78 -6.36 -13.92
N ARG A 39 -22.19 -7.35 -14.58
CA ARG A 39 -22.56 -7.78 -15.93
C ARG A 39 -22.95 -9.25 -15.94
N MET A 40 -23.96 -9.58 -16.75
CA MET A 40 -24.36 -10.94 -17.07
C MET A 40 -24.39 -11.08 -18.58
N ASN A 41 -23.67 -12.06 -19.13
CA ASN A 41 -23.53 -12.29 -20.57
C ASN A 41 -23.10 -11.02 -21.34
N GLY A 42 -22.16 -10.25 -20.76
CA GLY A 42 -21.63 -9.02 -21.35
C GLY A 42 -22.49 -7.76 -21.12
N ASN A 43 -23.76 -7.92 -20.76
CA ASN A 43 -24.69 -6.81 -20.55
C ASN A 43 -24.69 -6.34 -19.09
N VAL A 44 -24.80 -5.03 -18.87
CA VAL A 44 -24.94 -4.45 -17.53
C VAL A 44 -26.30 -4.83 -16.96
N VAL A 45 -26.31 -5.37 -15.73
CA VAL A 45 -27.54 -5.79 -15.02
C VAL A 45 -27.80 -4.99 -13.74
N GLU A 46 -26.83 -4.16 -13.32
CA GLU A 46 -26.98 -3.25 -12.20
C GLU A 46 -27.14 -1.81 -12.68
N ARG A 47 -28.07 -1.08 -12.05
CA ARG A 47 -28.04 0.39 -12.06
C ARG A 47 -27.09 0.89 -10.97
N PRO A 48 -26.60 2.14 -11.04
CA PRO A 48 -25.81 2.72 -9.93
C PRO A 48 -26.50 2.60 -8.57
N GLN A 49 -27.82 2.80 -8.48
CA GLN A 49 -28.53 2.58 -7.22
C GLN A 49 -28.49 1.13 -6.73
N HIS A 50 -28.56 0.15 -7.65
CA HIS A 50 -28.45 -1.27 -7.29
C HIS A 50 -27.05 -1.58 -6.72
N LEU A 51 -26.00 -1.02 -7.33
CA LEU A 51 -24.63 -1.13 -6.83
C LEU A 51 -24.55 -0.62 -5.38
N PHE A 52 -25.08 0.57 -5.09
CA PHE A 52 -25.01 1.13 -3.74
C PHE A 52 -25.84 0.35 -2.73
N MET A 53 -27.05 -0.10 -3.08
CA MET A 53 -27.86 -0.92 -2.18
C MET A 53 -27.21 -2.29 -1.93
N ARG A 54 -26.62 -2.92 -2.96
CA ARG A 54 -25.84 -4.16 -2.79
C ARG A 54 -24.67 -3.96 -1.84
N VAL A 55 -23.94 -2.85 -1.98
CA VAL A 55 -22.80 -2.53 -1.12
C VAL A 55 -23.28 -2.33 0.32
N ALA A 56 -24.32 -1.53 0.53
CA ALA A 56 -24.85 -1.25 1.86
C ALA A 56 -25.35 -2.52 2.57
N VAL A 57 -26.16 -3.37 1.91
CA VAL A 57 -26.58 -4.67 2.47
C VAL A 57 -25.39 -5.63 2.62
N GLY A 58 -24.39 -5.52 1.75
CA GLY A 58 -23.16 -6.29 1.82
C GLY A 58 -22.32 -6.00 3.06
N ILE A 59 -22.34 -4.75 3.54
CA ILE A 59 -21.64 -4.28 4.75
C ILE A 59 -22.48 -4.58 6.01
N HIS A 60 -23.75 -4.18 6.01
CA HIS A 60 -24.60 -4.15 7.21
C HIS A 60 -25.36 -5.46 7.47
N GLY A 61 -25.42 -6.36 6.49
CA GLY A 61 -26.08 -7.65 6.67
C GLY A 61 -27.56 -7.51 6.99
N GLU A 62 -28.00 -8.05 8.13
CA GLU A 62 -29.41 -8.03 8.58
C GLU A 62 -29.82 -6.70 9.22
N ASP A 63 -28.89 -5.77 9.45
CA ASP A 63 -29.23 -4.41 9.92
C ASP A 63 -29.70 -3.55 8.74
N ILE A 64 -31.00 -3.62 8.47
CA ILE A 64 -31.62 -2.94 7.33
C ILE A 64 -31.71 -1.43 7.52
N GLU A 65 -31.78 -0.92 8.76
CA GLU A 65 -31.80 0.52 8.99
C GLU A 65 -30.44 1.12 8.64
N ALA A 66 -29.34 0.53 9.14
CA ALA A 66 -27.98 0.96 8.81
C ALA A 66 -27.68 0.81 7.31
N ALA A 67 -28.19 -0.26 6.67
CA ALA A 67 -28.09 -0.43 5.22
C ALA A 67 -28.80 0.69 4.44
N ILE A 68 -30.00 1.09 4.86
CA ILE A 68 -30.75 2.18 4.20
C ILE A 68 -30.09 3.53 4.45
N GLU A 69 -29.59 3.79 5.67
CA GLU A 69 -28.81 4.99 5.99
C GLU A 69 -27.57 5.10 5.09
N THR A 70 -26.79 4.03 5.00
CA THR A 70 -25.60 3.97 4.15
C THR A 70 -25.95 4.13 2.67
N TYR A 71 -27.01 3.48 2.19
CA TYR A 71 -27.50 3.64 0.82
C TYR A 71 -27.83 5.10 0.53
N ASN A 72 -28.57 5.77 1.41
CA ASN A 72 -28.93 7.17 1.22
C ASN A 72 -27.70 8.07 1.18
N LEU A 73 -26.77 7.91 2.12
CA LEU A 73 -25.57 8.73 2.17
C LEU A 73 -24.66 8.52 0.95
N MET A 74 -24.50 7.29 0.47
CA MET A 74 -23.74 7.00 -0.74
C MET A 74 -24.44 7.48 -2.02
N SER A 75 -25.74 7.24 -2.14
CA SER A 75 -26.51 7.64 -3.34
C SER A 75 -26.66 9.15 -3.47
N GLU A 76 -26.71 9.88 -2.36
CA GLU A 76 -26.62 11.35 -2.30
C GLU A 76 -25.17 11.87 -2.41
N ARG A 77 -24.19 10.97 -2.55
CA ARG A 77 -22.77 11.26 -2.76
C ARG A 77 -22.09 12.00 -1.61
N TRP A 78 -22.50 11.75 -0.36
CA TRP A 78 -21.82 12.30 0.81
C TRP A 78 -20.46 11.65 1.05
N PHE A 79 -20.37 10.35 0.77
CA PHE A 79 -19.13 9.59 0.81
C PHE A 79 -19.20 8.41 -0.17
N ILE A 80 -18.07 7.76 -0.39
CA ILE A 80 -18.01 6.53 -1.16
C ILE A 80 -16.99 5.56 -0.57
N HIS A 81 -17.31 4.27 -0.56
CA HIS A 81 -16.33 3.23 -0.22
C HIS A 81 -15.34 3.01 -1.36
N ALA A 82 -14.16 2.46 -1.03
CA ALA A 82 -13.13 2.17 -2.01
C ALA A 82 -13.55 1.11 -3.04
N THR A 83 -12.83 1.10 -4.16
CA THR A 83 -13.11 0.25 -5.32
C THR A 83 -13.33 -1.24 -4.97
N PRO A 84 -12.49 -1.91 -4.14
CA PRO A 84 -12.70 -3.32 -3.81
C PRO A 84 -13.99 -3.56 -3.03
N THR A 85 -14.38 -2.63 -2.14
CA THR A 85 -15.67 -2.70 -1.46
C THR A 85 -16.82 -2.60 -2.46
N LEU A 86 -16.78 -1.63 -3.39
CA LEU A 86 -17.81 -1.47 -4.42
C LEU A 86 -17.93 -2.70 -5.34
N PHE A 87 -16.80 -3.30 -5.71
CA PHE A 87 -16.76 -4.50 -6.55
C PHE A 87 -17.29 -5.75 -5.84
N ASN A 88 -16.90 -5.94 -4.57
CA ASN A 88 -16.99 -7.26 -3.95
C ASN A 88 -18.03 -7.35 -2.83
N ALA A 89 -18.53 -6.23 -2.30
CA ALA A 89 -19.58 -6.26 -1.29
C ALA A 89 -20.83 -6.97 -1.83
N GLY A 90 -21.33 -7.92 -1.06
CA GLY A 90 -22.44 -8.79 -1.43
C GLY A 90 -22.11 -9.94 -2.39
N SER A 91 -20.85 -10.11 -2.81
CA SER A 91 -20.40 -11.24 -3.63
C SER A 91 -20.08 -12.50 -2.80
N PRO A 92 -19.88 -13.68 -3.42
CA PRO A 92 -19.57 -14.92 -2.69
C PRO A 92 -18.23 -14.90 -1.92
N LYS A 93 -17.24 -14.13 -2.38
CA LYS A 93 -15.92 -14.00 -1.73
C LYS A 93 -15.58 -12.50 -1.61
N PRO A 94 -16.13 -11.82 -0.58
CA PRO A 94 -16.06 -10.37 -0.48
C PRO A 94 -14.69 -9.90 0.05
N GLN A 95 -13.70 -9.72 -0.84
CA GLN A 95 -12.45 -9.02 -0.50
C GLN A 95 -12.70 -7.50 -0.60
N LEU A 96 -12.98 -6.85 0.53
CA LEU A 96 -13.41 -5.44 0.58
C LEU A 96 -12.26 -4.44 0.80
N SER A 97 -11.11 -4.92 1.29
CA SER A 97 -9.92 -4.15 1.62
C SER A 97 -9.11 -3.76 0.38
N SER A 98 -8.41 -2.63 0.46
CA SER A 98 -7.73 -2.02 -0.69
C SER A 98 -6.23 -2.27 -0.76
N CYS A 99 -5.56 -2.16 0.38
CA CYS A 99 -4.11 -2.25 0.45
C CYS A 99 -3.68 -3.20 1.55
N PHE A 100 -2.48 -3.76 1.36
CA PHE A 100 -1.86 -4.70 2.27
C PHE A 100 -0.40 -4.29 2.48
N LEU A 101 0.10 -4.42 3.70
CA LEU A 101 1.49 -4.15 4.04
C LEU A 101 2.13 -5.44 4.54
N LEU A 102 3.32 -5.75 4.02
CA LEU A 102 4.08 -6.93 4.42
C LEU A 102 5.51 -6.53 4.77
N SER A 103 6.05 -7.19 5.78
CA SER A 103 7.48 -7.34 5.95
C SER A 103 7.92 -8.64 5.27
N MET A 104 9.07 -8.60 4.59
CA MET A 104 9.73 -9.81 4.13
C MET A 104 9.93 -10.79 5.31
N THR A 105 9.38 -12.00 5.18
CA THR A 105 9.27 -12.97 6.30
C THR A 105 10.63 -13.30 6.92
N GLU A 106 11.64 -13.58 6.10
CA GLU A 106 12.98 -13.98 6.55
C GLU A 106 14.00 -13.74 5.43
N ASP A 107 15.25 -13.46 5.79
CA ASP A 107 16.41 -13.46 4.89
C ASP A 107 16.86 -14.88 4.53
N SER A 108 15.95 -15.62 3.90
CA SER A 108 16.14 -16.99 3.44
C SER A 108 15.33 -17.22 2.16
N ILE A 109 15.73 -18.19 1.33
CA ILE A 109 14.95 -18.54 0.13
C ILE A 109 13.51 -18.93 0.50
N LYS A 110 13.33 -19.65 1.62
CA LYS A 110 12.01 -20.02 2.10
C LYS A 110 11.17 -18.79 2.44
N GLY A 111 11.71 -17.86 3.23
CA GLY A 111 11.02 -16.63 3.62
C GLY A 111 10.69 -15.73 2.42
N ILE A 112 11.62 -15.62 1.46
CA ILE A 112 11.42 -14.86 0.22
C ILE A 112 10.27 -15.43 -0.61
N PHE A 113 10.25 -16.75 -0.84
CA PHE A 113 9.21 -17.38 -1.64
C PHE A 113 7.86 -17.44 -0.91
N GLU A 114 7.85 -17.56 0.42
CA GLU A 114 6.63 -17.44 1.22
C GLU A 114 6.03 -16.02 1.09
N THR A 115 6.87 -14.99 1.19
CA THR A 115 6.45 -13.59 1.00
C THR A 115 5.92 -13.38 -0.42
N LEU A 116 6.60 -13.92 -1.43
CA LEU A 116 6.15 -13.86 -2.83
C LEU A 116 4.79 -14.53 -3.03
N GLN A 117 4.58 -15.71 -2.42
CA GLN A 117 3.31 -16.41 -2.46
C GLN A 117 2.19 -15.57 -1.86
N ARG A 118 2.42 -14.95 -0.69
CA ARG A 118 1.45 -14.03 -0.06
C ARG A 118 1.14 -12.86 -0.99
N CYS A 119 2.16 -12.25 -1.60
CA CYS A 119 1.97 -11.15 -2.55
C CYS A 119 1.14 -11.56 -3.78
N ALA A 120 1.38 -12.76 -4.32
CA ALA A 120 0.62 -13.29 -5.45
C ALA A 120 -0.87 -13.49 -5.08
N LEU A 121 -1.17 -14.07 -3.92
CA LEU A 121 -2.55 -14.29 -3.46
C LEU A 121 -3.29 -12.97 -3.20
N ILE A 122 -2.60 -11.97 -2.64
CA ILE A 122 -3.15 -10.63 -2.43
C ILE A 122 -3.42 -9.94 -3.78
N SER A 123 -2.47 -10.00 -4.71
CA SER A 123 -2.61 -9.41 -6.05
C SER A 123 -3.77 -10.04 -6.81
N GLN A 124 -3.92 -11.37 -6.75
CA GLN A 124 -5.06 -12.09 -7.35
C GLN A 124 -6.41 -11.51 -6.89
N SER A 125 -6.48 -11.09 -5.62
CA SER A 125 -7.67 -10.53 -4.99
C SER A 125 -7.75 -9.00 -5.09
N ALA A 126 -7.03 -8.41 -6.05
CA ALA A 126 -6.99 -6.98 -6.38
C ALA A 126 -6.51 -6.04 -5.26
N GLY A 127 -5.65 -6.52 -4.35
CA GLY A 127 -4.99 -5.70 -3.34
C GLY A 127 -3.70 -5.04 -3.84
N GLY A 128 -3.51 -3.76 -3.54
CA GLY A 128 -2.21 -3.09 -3.67
C GLY A 128 -1.27 -3.45 -2.51
N ILE A 129 0.04 -3.51 -2.76
CA ILE A 129 1.00 -4.01 -1.75
C ILE A 129 2.06 -2.96 -1.43
N GLY A 130 2.33 -2.76 -0.13
CA GLY A 130 3.59 -2.22 0.38
C GLY A 130 4.45 -3.34 0.95
N LEU A 131 5.71 -3.46 0.53
CA LEU A 131 6.62 -4.53 0.93
C LEU A 131 7.93 -3.96 1.47
N SER A 132 8.20 -4.14 2.76
CA SER A 132 9.50 -3.85 3.38
C SER A 132 10.50 -4.98 3.09
N ILE A 133 11.69 -4.62 2.59
CA ILE A 133 12.78 -5.58 2.28
C ILE A 133 14.09 -5.31 3.02
N HIS A 134 14.09 -4.45 4.05
CA HIS A 134 15.30 -3.99 4.76
C HIS A 134 16.16 -5.11 5.34
N ASN A 135 15.56 -6.27 5.61
CA ASN A 135 16.21 -7.42 6.22
C ASN A 135 16.92 -8.35 5.22
N ILE A 136 16.75 -8.16 3.90
CA ILE A 136 17.41 -9.00 2.89
C ILE A 136 18.88 -8.64 2.75
N ARG A 137 19.77 -9.63 2.82
CA ARG A 137 21.21 -9.39 2.72
C ARG A 137 21.63 -8.79 1.37
N ALA A 138 22.56 -7.84 1.43
CA ALA A 138 23.08 -7.14 0.25
C ALA A 138 23.99 -8.00 -0.64
N THR A 139 24.30 -7.50 -1.84
CA THR A 139 25.19 -8.13 -2.82
C THR A 139 26.57 -8.46 -2.21
N GLY A 140 27.10 -9.65 -2.48
CA GLY A 140 28.40 -10.11 -1.97
C GLY A 140 28.37 -10.61 -0.52
N SER A 141 27.20 -10.65 0.13
CA SER A 141 27.08 -11.19 1.50
C SER A 141 27.23 -12.70 1.55
N TYR A 142 27.95 -13.21 2.54
CA TYR A 142 28.22 -14.65 2.68
C TYR A 142 26.94 -15.46 2.96
N ILE A 143 26.83 -16.64 2.35
CA ILE A 143 25.72 -17.59 2.53
C ILE A 143 26.27 -18.85 3.22
N LYS A 144 26.05 -18.95 4.54
CA LYS A 144 26.56 -20.07 5.37
C LYS A 144 26.18 -21.46 4.84
N GLY A 145 24.95 -21.64 4.36
CA GLY A 145 24.45 -22.94 3.93
C GLY A 145 25.03 -23.47 2.62
N THR A 146 25.45 -22.59 1.71
CA THR A 146 25.97 -22.98 0.38
C THR A 146 27.44 -22.66 0.19
N GLY A 147 28.05 -21.89 1.11
CA GLY A 147 29.43 -21.39 0.98
C GLY A 147 29.60 -20.29 -0.08
N GLY A 148 28.51 -19.86 -0.73
CA GLY A 148 28.54 -18.85 -1.79
C GLY A 148 28.31 -17.42 -1.28
N THR A 149 28.14 -16.49 -2.22
CA THR A 149 27.81 -15.09 -1.96
C THR A 149 26.43 -14.73 -2.53
N SER A 150 25.74 -13.81 -1.86
CA SER A 150 24.45 -13.28 -2.29
C SER A 150 24.60 -12.41 -3.54
N ASN A 151 23.62 -12.49 -4.44
CA ASN A 151 23.50 -11.58 -5.58
C ASN A 151 22.68 -10.31 -5.24
N GLY A 152 22.34 -10.13 -3.96
CA GLY A 152 21.64 -8.94 -3.46
C GLY A 152 20.17 -8.85 -3.86
N ILE A 153 19.63 -7.64 -3.75
CA ILE A 153 18.19 -7.40 -3.92
C ILE A 153 17.72 -7.42 -5.38
N ILE A 154 18.60 -7.13 -6.37
CA ILE A 154 18.18 -6.94 -7.76
C ILE A 154 17.53 -8.22 -8.34
N PRO A 155 18.18 -9.41 -8.29
CA PRO A 155 17.57 -10.61 -8.86
C PRO A 155 16.30 -11.02 -8.12
N MET A 156 16.25 -10.80 -6.79
CA MET A 156 15.04 -11.04 -6.00
C MET A 156 13.89 -10.16 -6.48
N LEU A 157 14.11 -8.85 -6.62
CA LEU A 157 13.09 -7.91 -7.04
C LEU A 157 12.62 -8.14 -8.49
N ARG A 158 13.46 -8.72 -9.35
CA ARG A 158 13.02 -9.18 -10.67
C ARG A 158 12.00 -10.32 -10.60
N VAL A 159 12.15 -11.25 -9.65
CA VAL A 159 11.14 -12.29 -9.42
C VAL A 159 9.81 -11.67 -8.96
N PHE A 160 9.85 -10.70 -8.05
CA PHE A 160 8.65 -9.96 -7.63
C PHE A 160 8.03 -9.14 -8.77
N ASN A 161 8.85 -8.54 -9.63
CA ASN A 161 8.42 -7.82 -10.83
C ASN A 161 7.64 -8.73 -11.77
N ASP A 162 8.19 -9.91 -12.09
CA ASP A 162 7.55 -10.84 -13.00
C ASP A 162 6.28 -11.46 -12.38
N ALA A 163 6.25 -11.66 -11.07
CA ALA A 163 5.04 -12.06 -10.37
C ALA A 163 3.95 -10.96 -10.42
N ALA A 164 4.31 -9.69 -10.26
CA ALA A 164 3.37 -8.56 -10.38
C ALA A 164 2.77 -8.44 -11.80
N ARG A 165 3.56 -8.78 -12.82
CA ARG A 165 3.11 -8.83 -14.21
C ARG A 165 2.22 -10.04 -14.49
N TYR A 166 2.57 -11.20 -13.93
CA TYR A 166 1.86 -12.46 -14.16
C TYR A 166 0.50 -12.47 -13.47
N VAL A 167 0.45 -12.03 -12.21
CA VAL A 167 -0.78 -12.03 -11.40
C VAL A 167 -1.47 -10.68 -11.54
N ASP A 168 -2.22 -10.55 -12.62
CA ASP A 168 -3.12 -9.40 -12.80
C ASP A 168 -4.22 -9.38 -11.72
N GLN A 169 -4.61 -8.17 -11.35
CA GLN A 169 -5.64 -7.92 -10.35
C GLN A 169 -7.03 -8.15 -10.97
N GLY A 170 -7.73 -9.18 -10.48
CA GLY A 170 -9.15 -9.39 -10.77
C GLY A 170 -9.47 -9.85 -12.21
N GLY A 171 -8.58 -10.61 -12.85
CA GLY A 171 -8.83 -11.23 -14.17
C GLY A 171 -8.72 -10.24 -15.33
N GLY A 172 -7.60 -9.51 -15.38
CA GLY A 172 -7.27 -8.56 -16.44
C GLY A 172 -7.78 -7.13 -16.23
N LYS A 173 -8.35 -6.81 -15.06
CA LYS A 173 -8.90 -5.47 -14.79
C LYS A 173 -7.83 -4.44 -14.43
N ARG A 174 -6.76 -4.84 -13.73
CA ARG A 174 -5.59 -3.99 -13.38
C ARG A 174 -4.31 -4.83 -13.30
N LYS A 175 -3.15 -4.22 -13.50
CA LYS A 175 -1.85 -4.88 -13.24
C LYS A 175 -1.61 -4.98 -11.73
N GLY A 176 -0.87 -6.00 -11.28
CA GLY A 176 -0.35 -6.04 -9.91
C GLY A 176 0.54 -4.83 -9.62
N ALA A 177 0.42 -4.25 -8.43
CA ALA A 177 1.14 -3.04 -8.05
C ALA A 177 1.74 -3.18 -6.64
N PHE A 178 3.06 -3.32 -6.58
CA PHE A 178 3.82 -3.47 -5.34
C PHE A 178 4.77 -2.27 -5.17
N ALA A 179 4.68 -1.57 -4.05
CA ALA A 179 5.68 -0.60 -3.62
C ALA A 179 6.67 -1.28 -2.69
N VAL A 180 7.95 -1.27 -3.07
CA VAL A 180 9.05 -1.82 -2.29
C VAL A 180 9.66 -0.70 -1.46
N TYR A 181 9.78 -0.93 -0.15
CA TYR A 181 10.33 0.00 0.81
C TYR A 181 11.75 -0.44 1.21
N MET A 182 12.70 0.50 1.15
CA MET A 182 14.07 0.28 1.60
C MET A 182 14.61 1.46 2.42
N GLU A 183 15.32 1.19 3.51
CA GLU A 183 16.03 2.22 4.27
C GLU A 183 17.35 2.62 3.57
N PRO A 184 17.75 3.91 3.60
CA PRO A 184 18.88 4.43 2.81
C PRO A 184 20.26 3.97 3.28
N TRP A 185 20.36 3.26 4.41
CA TRP A 185 21.61 2.65 4.87
C TRP A 185 21.91 1.31 4.18
N HIS A 186 20.97 0.73 3.44
CA HIS A 186 21.16 -0.59 2.83
C HIS A 186 22.27 -0.56 1.77
N ALA A 187 23.15 -1.56 1.74
CA ALA A 187 24.33 -1.54 0.86
C ALA A 187 24.03 -1.63 -0.65
N ASP A 188 22.84 -2.11 -1.04
CA ASP A 188 22.37 -2.11 -2.44
C ASP A 188 21.50 -0.85 -2.77
N ILE A 189 21.59 0.24 -1.98
CA ILE A 189 20.70 1.41 -2.14
C ILE A 189 20.87 2.14 -3.48
N PHE A 190 22.09 2.25 -4.01
CA PHE A 190 22.30 2.90 -5.30
C PHE A 190 21.67 2.09 -6.42
N GLU A 191 21.85 0.77 -6.40
CA GLU A 191 21.25 -0.14 -7.37
C GLU A 191 19.72 -0.14 -7.28
N PHE A 192 19.16 0.00 -6.08
CA PHE A 192 17.71 0.13 -5.90
C PHE A 192 17.12 1.35 -6.60
N LEU A 193 17.81 2.49 -6.55
CA LEU A 193 17.41 3.74 -7.21
C LEU A 193 17.44 3.65 -8.74
N GLU A 194 18.16 2.67 -9.29
CA GLU A 194 18.29 2.43 -10.73
C GLU A 194 17.19 1.53 -11.30
N LEU A 195 16.47 0.76 -10.47
CA LEU A 195 15.62 -0.33 -10.93
C LEU A 195 14.44 0.09 -11.83
N LYS A 196 13.93 1.32 -11.65
CA LYS A 196 12.81 1.87 -12.44
C LYS A 196 13.27 2.67 -13.66
N LYS A 197 14.56 2.99 -13.79
CA LYS A 197 15.06 3.82 -14.91
C LYS A 197 14.84 3.12 -16.24
N ASN A 198 14.53 3.90 -17.29
CA ASN A 198 14.23 3.35 -18.60
C ASN A 198 15.49 2.84 -19.32
N HIS A 199 16.60 3.57 -19.20
CA HIS A 199 17.90 3.18 -19.74
C HIS A 199 18.63 2.17 -18.82
N GLY A 200 19.70 1.57 -19.34
CA GLY A 200 20.49 0.54 -18.65
C GLY A 200 20.15 -0.88 -19.08
N LYS A 201 20.82 -1.85 -18.45
CA LYS A 201 20.69 -3.27 -18.78
C LYS A 201 19.41 -3.86 -18.20
N GLU A 202 18.65 -4.62 -18.99
CA GLU A 202 17.34 -5.14 -18.61
C GLU A 202 17.40 -6.07 -17.40
N GLU A 203 18.48 -6.84 -17.27
CA GLU A 203 18.70 -7.74 -16.14
C GLU A 203 18.92 -7.01 -14.81
N LEU A 204 19.08 -5.69 -14.83
CA LEU A 204 19.23 -4.80 -13.68
C LEU A 204 18.01 -3.88 -13.49
N ARG A 205 16.85 -4.26 -14.03
CA ARG A 205 15.62 -3.45 -13.99
C ARG A 205 14.42 -4.25 -13.51
N ALA A 206 13.49 -3.57 -12.86
CA ALA A 206 12.23 -4.11 -12.35
C ALA A 206 11.13 -3.02 -12.40
N ARG A 207 10.83 -2.55 -13.61
CA ARG A 207 10.05 -1.32 -13.85
C ARG A 207 8.56 -1.41 -13.49
N ASP A 208 8.01 -2.62 -13.40
CA ASP A 208 6.61 -2.84 -13.03
C ASP A 208 6.39 -2.71 -11.51
N LEU A 209 7.46 -2.61 -10.71
CA LEU A 209 7.40 -2.29 -9.29
C LEU A 209 7.44 -0.77 -9.04
N PHE A 210 6.97 -0.36 -7.86
CA PHE A 210 7.15 0.98 -7.31
C PHE A 210 8.19 0.95 -6.20
N TYR A 211 8.85 2.08 -5.97
CA TYR A 211 9.99 2.18 -5.06
C TYR A 211 9.76 3.31 -4.06
N ALA A 212 10.13 3.06 -2.80
CA ALA A 212 9.96 3.98 -1.70
C ALA A 212 11.17 3.92 -0.76
N LEU A 213 11.57 5.07 -0.24
CA LEU A 213 12.56 5.19 0.82
C LEU A 213 11.88 5.33 2.17
N TRP A 214 12.36 4.56 3.14
CA TRP A 214 11.99 4.64 4.54
C TRP A 214 13.13 5.33 5.29
N VAL A 215 13.04 6.65 5.40
CA VAL A 215 14.18 7.52 5.72
C VAL A 215 14.24 7.80 7.23
N PRO A 216 15.34 7.44 7.92
CA PRO A 216 15.58 7.90 9.29
C PRO A 216 16.00 9.38 9.31
N ASP A 217 15.67 10.07 10.39
CA ASP A 217 16.00 11.48 10.65
C ASP A 217 17.53 11.69 10.50
N LEU A 218 18.33 10.76 11.05
CA LEU A 218 19.80 10.78 10.96
C LEU A 218 20.34 10.93 9.53
N PHE A 219 19.72 10.26 8.55
CA PHE A 219 20.16 10.39 7.15
C PHE A 219 20.01 11.84 6.66
N MET A 220 18.88 12.47 6.96
CA MET A 220 18.61 13.86 6.56
C MET A 220 19.54 14.84 7.28
N GLU A 221 19.86 14.58 8.54
CA GLU A 221 20.86 15.36 9.30
C GLU A 221 22.24 15.27 8.64
N ARG A 222 22.69 14.06 8.27
CA ARG A 222 23.97 13.87 7.59
C ARG A 222 24.01 14.51 6.21
N VAL A 223 22.91 14.49 5.46
CA VAL A 223 22.79 15.20 4.16
C VAL A 223 22.95 16.71 4.36
N LYS A 224 22.27 17.27 5.36
CA LYS A 224 22.32 18.70 5.68
C LYS A 224 23.75 19.13 6.02
N ASP A 225 24.42 18.36 6.88
CA ASP A 225 25.73 18.69 7.44
C ASP A 225 26.92 18.19 6.59
N ASP A 226 26.64 17.63 5.40
CA ASP A 226 27.64 17.12 4.45
C ASP A 226 28.56 16.02 5.02
N GLN A 227 27.98 15.21 5.89
CA GLN A 227 28.68 14.13 6.57
C GLN A 227 28.75 12.87 5.73
N ASP A 228 29.59 11.94 6.18
CA ASP A 228 29.70 10.62 5.61
C ASP A 228 28.48 9.78 5.99
N TRP A 229 28.09 8.83 5.14
CA TRP A 229 26.99 7.90 5.35
C TRP A 229 27.49 6.48 5.11
N SER A 230 27.33 5.64 6.11
CA SER A 230 27.74 4.24 6.11
C SER A 230 26.64 3.35 5.55
N LEU A 231 27.03 2.48 4.63
CA LEU A 231 26.17 1.50 4.00
C LEU A 231 26.45 0.11 4.57
N PHE A 232 25.38 -0.58 4.98
CA PHE A 232 25.45 -1.84 5.70
C PHE A 232 24.68 -2.96 5.00
N CYS A 233 25.13 -4.19 5.24
CA CYS A 233 24.32 -5.37 5.01
C CYS A 233 23.55 -5.73 6.30
N PRO A 234 22.24 -6.00 6.25
CA PRO A 234 21.45 -6.34 7.45
C PRO A 234 21.91 -7.62 8.15
N ASN A 235 22.57 -8.54 7.44
CA ASN A 235 23.16 -9.73 8.07
C ASN A 235 24.43 -9.41 8.90
N GLU A 236 25.10 -8.29 8.63
CA GLU A 236 26.32 -7.84 9.33
C GLU A 236 26.01 -6.77 10.38
N ALA A 237 25.02 -5.92 10.11
CA ALA A 237 24.48 -4.89 11.00
C ALA A 237 22.98 -5.15 11.28
N PRO A 238 22.65 -6.20 12.06
CA PRO A 238 21.27 -6.61 12.29
C PRO A 238 20.49 -5.61 13.15
N GLY A 239 19.16 -5.58 12.98
CA GLY A 239 18.25 -4.84 13.87
C GLY A 239 18.10 -3.35 13.56
N LEU A 240 18.84 -2.77 12.60
CA LEU A 240 18.65 -1.36 12.20
C LEU A 240 17.20 -1.06 11.75
N PHE A 241 16.55 -2.01 11.10
CA PHE A 241 15.14 -1.89 10.68
C PHE A 241 14.13 -2.13 11.80
N ASP A 242 14.58 -2.58 12.98
CA ASP A 242 13.74 -2.91 14.15
C ASP A 242 13.76 -1.82 15.23
N VAL A 243 14.57 -0.79 15.05
CA VAL A 243 14.65 0.38 15.94
C VAL A 243 14.46 1.67 15.15
N HIS A 244 14.08 2.75 15.83
CA HIS A 244 13.89 4.07 15.23
C HIS A 244 14.34 5.18 16.19
N SER A 245 14.47 6.41 15.71
CA SER A 245 14.89 7.59 16.50
C SER A 245 16.26 7.39 17.18
N GLY A 246 16.43 7.85 18.43
CA GLY A 246 17.68 7.72 19.17
C GLY A 246 18.20 6.29 19.35
N GLU A 247 17.32 5.28 19.38
CA GLU A 247 17.75 3.87 19.42
C GLU A 247 18.40 3.45 18.09
N PHE A 248 17.82 3.91 16.97
CA PHE A 248 18.42 3.71 15.65
C PHE A 248 19.76 4.44 15.52
N GLU A 249 19.83 5.71 15.94
CA GLU A 249 21.06 6.50 15.91
C GLU A 249 22.18 5.82 16.70
N ALA A 250 21.91 5.40 17.93
CA ALA A 250 22.88 4.72 18.78
C ALA A 250 23.38 3.40 18.16
N LEU A 251 22.47 2.59 17.60
CA LEU A 251 22.84 1.32 16.97
C LEU A 251 23.63 1.54 15.67
N TYR A 252 23.22 2.51 14.87
CA TYR A 252 23.90 2.88 13.63
C TYR A 252 25.34 3.33 13.90
N HIS A 253 25.54 4.27 14.83
CA HIS A 253 26.86 4.75 15.22
C HIS A 253 27.75 3.65 15.79
N LYS A 254 27.20 2.76 16.62
CA LYS A 254 27.92 1.59 17.12
C LYS A 254 28.46 0.72 15.98
N TYR A 255 27.68 0.48 14.93
CA TYR A 255 28.14 -0.30 13.78
C TYR A 255 29.17 0.41 12.92
N GLU A 256 29.16 1.75 12.89
CA GLU A 256 30.26 2.52 12.30
C GLU A 256 31.56 2.36 13.09
N GLU A 257 31.52 2.50 14.41
CA GLU A 257 32.68 2.35 15.31
C GLU A 257 33.28 0.93 15.26
N GLU A 258 32.44 -0.08 15.14
CA GLU A 258 32.85 -1.48 14.98
C GLU A 258 33.38 -1.80 13.56
N GLY A 259 33.36 -0.84 12.62
CA GLY A 259 33.87 -1.01 11.27
C GLY A 259 33.05 -1.97 10.41
N ARG A 260 31.74 -2.10 10.68
CA ARG A 260 30.86 -3.03 9.94
C ARG A 260 30.34 -2.49 8.60
N ALA A 261 30.64 -1.22 8.30
CA ALA A 261 30.22 -0.60 7.06
C ALA A 261 30.89 -1.28 5.86
N ARG A 262 30.10 -1.67 4.86
CA ARG A 262 30.62 -2.23 3.60
C ARG A 262 31.19 -1.15 2.69
N LYS A 263 30.58 0.03 2.74
CA LYS A 263 30.97 1.20 1.97
C LYS A 263 30.61 2.44 2.77
N VAL A 264 31.46 3.45 2.72
CA VAL A 264 31.17 4.79 3.24
C VAL A 264 31.11 5.74 2.05
N VAL A 265 30.05 6.53 1.95
CA VAL A 265 29.82 7.51 0.88
C VAL A 265 29.55 8.87 1.50
N LYS A 266 29.52 9.95 0.70
CA LYS A 266 28.94 11.20 1.20
C LYS A 266 27.43 11.07 1.27
N ALA A 267 26.81 11.55 2.36
CA ALA A 267 25.35 11.54 2.47
C ALA A 267 24.70 12.31 1.29
N ARG A 268 25.31 13.43 0.88
CA ARG A 268 24.88 14.20 -0.31
C ARG A 268 25.05 13.45 -1.63
N GLU A 269 26.02 12.54 -1.75
CA GLU A 269 26.16 11.70 -2.95
C GLU A 269 24.93 10.80 -3.10
N LEU A 270 24.53 10.11 -2.02
CA LEU A 270 23.31 9.31 -2.03
C LEU A 270 22.07 10.17 -2.26
N TRP A 271 21.98 11.33 -1.62
CA TRP A 271 20.84 12.25 -1.82
C TRP A 271 20.72 12.72 -3.28
N ASN A 272 21.85 13.05 -3.93
CA ASN A 272 21.86 13.41 -5.35
C ASN A 272 21.34 12.26 -6.23
N ALA A 273 21.72 11.01 -5.93
CA ALA A 273 21.21 9.84 -6.64
C ALA A 273 19.69 9.66 -6.45
N VAL A 274 19.17 9.95 -5.26
CA VAL A 274 17.71 9.95 -4.99
C VAL A 274 17.01 11.00 -5.86
N LEU A 275 17.52 12.23 -5.89
CA LEU A 275 16.95 13.33 -6.69
C LEU A 275 17.02 13.04 -8.20
N GLU A 276 18.11 12.43 -8.66
CA GLU A 276 18.25 12.01 -10.06
C GLU A 276 17.20 10.96 -10.43
N SER A 277 17.03 9.93 -9.60
CA SER A 277 15.99 8.90 -9.81
C SER A 277 14.59 9.50 -9.83
N GLN A 278 14.29 10.45 -8.93
CA GLN A 278 13.02 11.17 -8.90
C GLN A 278 12.83 12.04 -10.13
N THR A 279 13.87 12.70 -10.62
CA THR A 279 13.83 13.51 -11.83
C THR A 279 13.52 12.66 -13.06
N GLU A 280 14.12 11.46 -13.15
CA GLU A 280 13.92 10.56 -14.28
C GLU A 280 12.58 9.80 -14.24
N THR A 281 12.11 9.41 -13.05
CA THR A 281 11.05 8.41 -12.91
C THR A 281 9.85 8.85 -12.05
N GLY A 282 9.96 9.98 -11.35
CA GLY A 282 9.01 10.42 -10.34
C GLY A 282 9.05 9.61 -9.03
N THR A 283 10.01 8.69 -8.89
CA THR A 283 10.19 7.80 -7.73
C THR A 283 11.69 7.74 -7.35
N PRO A 284 12.08 7.35 -6.13
CA PRO A 284 11.27 6.74 -5.08
C PRO A 284 10.35 7.73 -4.34
N TYR A 285 9.28 7.20 -3.75
CA TYR A 285 8.54 7.90 -2.70
C TYR A 285 9.45 8.16 -1.50
N ILE A 286 9.20 9.21 -0.73
CA ILE A 286 9.98 9.55 0.47
C ILE A 286 9.04 9.53 1.67
N LEU A 287 9.35 8.68 2.65
CA LEU A 287 8.64 8.62 3.91
C LEU A 287 9.62 8.66 5.06
N TYR A 288 9.28 9.40 6.12
CA TYR A 288 10.15 9.58 7.28
C TYR A 288 9.82 8.55 8.36
N LYS A 289 10.70 7.56 8.50
CA LYS A 289 10.59 6.42 9.43
C LYS A 289 10.31 6.87 10.86
N ASP A 290 11.09 7.84 11.34
CA ASP A 290 11.04 8.25 12.73
C ASP A 290 9.76 9.05 13.02
N ALA A 291 9.35 9.92 12.10
CA ALA A 291 8.09 10.65 12.21
C ALA A 291 6.89 9.68 12.19
N ALA A 292 6.93 8.67 11.33
CA ALA A 292 5.89 7.65 11.23
C ALA A 292 5.76 6.82 12.51
N ASN A 293 6.89 6.39 13.07
CA ASN A 293 6.90 5.59 14.30
C ASN A 293 6.55 6.42 15.55
N LYS A 294 7.19 7.58 15.76
CA LYS A 294 6.97 8.45 16.94
C LYS A 294 5.51 8.90 17.11
N LYS A 295 4.74 8.97 16.02
CA LYS A 295 3.37 9.49 15.99
C LYS A 295 2.30 8.42 15.74
N SER A 296 2.69 7.15 15.67
CA SER A 296 1.72 6.08 15.46
C SER A 296 1.10 5.63 16.79
N ASN A 297 -0.22 5.46 16.79
CA ASN A 297 -0.91 4.81 17.90
C ASN A 297 -0.56 3.30 18.01
N GLN A 298 0.08 2.72 17.00
CA GLN A 298 0.55 1.33 16.98
C GLN A 298 2.01 1.17 17.42
N GLN A 299 2.69 2.23 17.89
CA GLN A 299 4.08 2.14 18.35
C GLN A 299 4.30 1.10 19.46
N ASN A 300 3.24 0.76 20.20
CA ASN A 300 3.24 -0.30 21.22
C ASN A 300 3.40 -1.72 20.65
N LEU A 301 3.20 -1.92 19.35
CA LEU A 301 3.37 -3.22 18.67
C LEU A 301 4.82 -3.47 18.25
N GLY A 302 5.61 -2.40 18.11
CA GLY A 302 7.00 -2.43 17.66
C GLY A 302 7.25 -1.45 16.51
N THR A 303 8.45 -1.50 15.95
CA THR A 303 8.86 -0.61 14.86
C THR A 303 8.12 -0.92 13.57
N ILE A 304 7.44 0.09 13.03
CA ILE A 304 6.80 0.09 11.72
C ILE A 304 7.88 0.23 10.64
N ARG A 305 7.86 -0.69 9.68
CA ARG A 305 8.92 -0.87 8.67
C ARG A 305 8.57 -0.32 7.29
N SER A 306 7.34 0.05 7.02
CA SER A 306 6.92 0.54 5.69
C SER A 306 5.56 1.23 5.76
N SER A 307 5.20 1.90 4.66
CA SER A 307 3.82 2.25 4.34
C SER A 307 3.25 1.30 3.27
N ASN A 308 2.01 1.52 2.86
CA ASN A 308 1.36 0.81 1.73
C ASN A 308 1.80 1.31 0.34
N LEU A 309 1.14 0.82 -0.72
CA LEU A 309 1.36 1.24 -2.12
C LEU A 309 1.26 2.76 -2.34
N CYS A 310 0.35 3.43 -1.63
CA CYS A 310 -0.05 4.83 -1.90
C CYS A 310 0.45 5.83 -0.83
N THR A 311 1.28 5.37 0.12
CA THR A 311 1.98 6.18 1.13
C THR A 311 1.14 6.77 2.29
N GLU A 312 -0.16 6.46 2.36
CA GLU A 312 -1.08 7.01 3.35
C GLU A 312 -1.28 6.14 4.60
N ILE A 313 -0.92 4.85 4.53
CA ILE A 313 -1.15 3.89 5.61
C ILE A 313 0.15 3.51 6.32
N ILE A 314 0.20 3.80 7.61
CA ILE A 314 1.33 3.54 8.49
C ILE A 314 0.89 2.53 9.56
N GLU A 315 1.07 1.25 9.25
CA GLU A 315 0.65 0.15 10.12
C GLU A 315 1.80 -0.83 10.37
N TYR A 316 1.81 -1.42 11.57
CA TYR A 316 2.78 -2.43 11.98
C TYR A 316 2.66 -3.70 11.13
N THR A 317 3.80 -4.33 10.84
CA THR A 317 3.86 -5.63 10.15
C THR A 317 4.96 -6.48 10.74
N SER A 318 4.79 -7.80 10.65
CA SER A 318 5.75 -8.79 11.13
C SER A 318 5.75 -10.01 10.18
N PRO A 319 6.60 -11.03 10.40
CA PRO A 319 6.57 -12.26 9.61
C PRO A 319 5.22 -12.99 9.66
N ASP A 320 4.46 -12.80 10.74
CA ASP A 320 3.16 -13.40 11.03
C ASP A 320 1.97 -12.45 10.82
N GLU A 321 2.18 -11.13 10.78
CA GLU A 321 1.14 -10.13 10.61
C GLU A 321 1.27 -9.36 9.28
N VAL A 322 0.22 -9.47 8.46
CA VAL A 322 0.01 -8.65 7.26
C VAL A 322 -1.02 -7.58 7.60
N ALA A 323 -0.61 -6.31 7.55
CA ALA A 323 -1.53 -5.20 7.82
C ALA A 323 -2.45 -4.96 6.62
N VAL A 324 -3.65 -4.45 6.88
CA VAL A 324 -4.74 -4.39 5.91
C VAL A 324 -5.47 -3.08 6.03
N CYS A 325 -5.69 -2.43 4.89
CA CYS A 325 -6.36 -1.14 4.84
C CYS A 325 -7.79 -1.22 4.28
N ASN A 326 -8.75 -0.75 5.08
CA ASN A 326 -10.14 -0.52 4.70
C ASN A 326 -10.38 0.96 4.45
N LEU A 327 -10.84 1.32 3.26
CA LEU A 327 -10.86 2.71 2.79
C LEU A 327 -12.26 3.17 2.37
N ALA A 328 -12.55 4.41 2.68
CA ALA A 328 -13.65 5.21 2.16
C ALA A 328 -13.20 6.68 2.06
N SER A 329 -13.91 7.49 1.29
CA SER A 329 -13.62 8.93 1.17
C SER A 329 -14.88 9.77 1.28
N LEU A 330 -14.76 10.91 1.95
CA LEU A 330 -15.82 11.90 2.15
C LEU A 330 -15.79 12.92 1.01
N ALA A 331 -16.95 13.25 0.46
CA ALA A 331 -17.07 14.26 -0.60
C ALA A 331 -17.12 15.67 0.02
N LEU A 332 -15.96 16.22 0.40
CA LEU A 332 -15.85 17.52 1.08
C LEU A 332 -16.71 18.67 0.50
N PRO A 333 -16.89 18.80 -0.83
CA PRO A 333 -17.76 19.85 -1.38
C PRO A 333 -19.24 19.77 -0.94
N LYS A 334 -19.74 18.60 -0.55
CA LYS A 334 -21.13 18.41 -0.08
C LYS A 334 -21.41 19.09 1.26
N PHE A 335 -20.37 19.41 2.02
CA PHE A 335 -20.49 20.05 3.33
C PHE A 335 -20.44 21.59 3.21
N VAL A 336 -20.41 22.15 1.99
CA VAL A 336 -20.49 23.60 1.80
C VAL A 336 -21.94 24.01 1.54
N LYS A 337 -22.49 24.84 2.43
CA LYS A 337 -23.85 25.39 2.34
C LYS A 337 -23.80 26.91 2.50
N ASP A 338 -24.38 27.64 1.55
CA ASP A 338 -24.44 29.11 1.56
C ASP A 338 -23.07 29.79 1.78
N GLY A 339 -22.01 29.20 1.22
CA GLY A 339 -20.62 29.67 1.34
C GLY A 339 -19.94 29.34 2.67
N GLN A 340 -20.59 28.61 3.57
CA GLN A 340 -20.04 28.16 4.86
C GLN A 340 -19.84 26.64 4.88
N PHE A 341 -18.88 26.18 5.67
CA PHE A 341 -18.60 24.75 5.83
C PHE A 341 -19.32 24.18 7.05
N ASP A 342 -20.10 23.12 6.84
CA ASP A 342 -20.90 22.43 7.84
C ASP A 342 -20.10 21.32 8.53
N PHE A 343 -19.39 21.70 9.60
CA PHE A 343 -18.57 20.78 10.38
C PHE A 343 -19.38 19.77 11.19
N GLU A 344 -20.60 20.12 11.62
CA GLU A 344 -21.48 19.22 12.36
C GLU A 344 -21.93 18.08 11.46
N ARG A 345 -22.38 18.40 10.24
CA ARG A 345 -22.75 17.38 9.25
C ARG A 345 -21.56 16.51 8.84
N LEU A 346 -20.37 17.09 8.72
CA LEU A 346 -19.15 16.32 8.48
C LEU A 346 -18.89 15.31 9.60
N TYR A 347 -19.00 15.74 10.85
CA TYR A 347 -18.83 14.87 12.01
C TYR A 347 -19.83 13.71 12.00
N GLU A 348 -21.12 13.99 11.79
CA GLU A 348 -22.18 12.97 11.71
C GLU A 348 -21.88 11.90 10.66
N ILE A 349 -21.55 12.32 9.43
CA ILE A 349 -21.31 11.38 8.33
C ILE A 349 -20.01 10.61 8.55
N THR A 350 -18.98 11.25 9.11
CA THR A 350 -17.72 10.56 9.46
C THR A 350 -17.97 9.43 10.46
N ARG A 351 -18.91 9.62 11.41
CA ARG A 351 -19.30 8.56 12.35
C ARG A 351 -20.04 7.39 11.72
N VAL A 352 -20.72 7.58 10.59
CA VAL A 352 -21.37 6.48 9.86
C VAL A 352 -20.34 5.70 9.03
N VAL A 353 -19.30 6.38 8.53
CA VAL A 353 -18.21 5.75 7.76
C VAL A 353 -17.26 4.95 8.66
N THR A 354 -17.09 5.37 9.92
CA THR A 354 -16.26 4.71 10.94
C THR A 354 -17.01 3.55 11.56
#